data_AF-A0A6P6ABH6-F1
#
_entry.id   AF-A0A6P6ABH6-F1
#
_cell.length_a   1.000
_cell.length_b   1.000
_cell.length_c   1.000
_cell.angle_alpha   90.00
_cell.angle_beta   90.00
_cell.angle_gamma   90.00
#
_symmetry.space_group_name_H-M   'P 1'
#
loop_
_entity.id
_entity.type
_entity.pdbx_description
1 polymer ?
#
loop_
_entity_poly.entity_id
_entity_poly.type
_entity_poly.pdbx_seq_one_letter_code
_entity_poly.pdbx_strand_id
1 'polypeptide(L)' 'MVLSPARLGADVVVHSISKFISGGSDVIAGAVYGPASLVNSMMDLHQGALMLLGQTMNSMVAFEPSEKDPSLGP' A
#
# COMPACT_ATOMS: atom_id res chain seq x y z
N MET A 1 15.14 -3.05 -12.07
CA MET A 1 15.60 -3.82 -10.89
C MET A 1 14.42 -3.91 -9.93
N VAL A 2 13.89 -5.10 -9.68
CA VAL A 2 12.79 -5.30 -8.72
C VAL A 2 13.42 -5.74 -7.40
N LEU A 3 13.34 -4.88 -6.39
CA LEU A 3 13.77 -5.17 -5.03
C LEU A 3 12.53 -5.45 -4.18
N SER A 4 12.59 -6.48 -3.36
CA SER A 4 11.57 -6.75 -2.34
C SER A 4 12.19 -6.54 -0.96
N PRO A 5 11.99 -5.37 -0.32
CA PRO A 5 12.58 -5.08 0.99
C PRO A 5 12.13 -6.08 2.06
N ALA A 6 10.91 -6.62 1.95
CA ALA A 6 10.41 -7.67 2.84
C ALA A 6 11.32 -8.92 2.81
N ARG A 7 11.80 -9.33 1.63
CA ARG A 7 12.76 -10.44 1.49
C ARG A 7 14.15 -10.14 2.04
N LEU A 8 14.45 -8.87 2.31
CA LEU A 8 15.69 -8.39 2.89
C LEU A 8 15.56 -8.10 4.40
N GLY A 9 14.42 -8.45 5.02
CA GLY A 9 14.20 -8.32 6.46
C GLY A 9 13.56 -7.01 6.90
N ALA A 10 12.96 -6.23 5.98
CA ALA A 10 12.17 -5.07 6.37
C ALA A 10 10.84 -5.49 7.02
N ASP A 11 10.56 -5.00 8.22
CA ASP A 11 9.30 -5.23 8.93
C ASP A 11 8.11 -4.49 8.29
N VAL A 12 8.38 -3.33 7.69
CA VAL A 12 7.39 -2.47 7.06
C VAL A 12 7.94 -1.93 5.75
N VAL A 13 7.11 -1.96 4.71
CA VAL A 13 7.39 -1.33 3.41
C VAL A 13 6.30 -0.30 3.13
N VAL A 14 6.70 0.89 2.70
CA VAL A 14 5.75 1.93 2.26
C VAL A 14 6.09 2.34 0.85
N HIS A 15 5.10 2.29 -0.04
CA HIS A 15 5.22 2.73 -1.41
C HIS A 15 4.39 3.98 -1.66
N SER A 16 5.00 4.92 -2.40
CA SER A 16 4.27 5.99 -3.06
C SER A 16 3.79 5.47 -4.41
N ILE A 17 2.52 5.12 -4.49
CA ILE A 17 1.92 4.53 -5.69
C ILE A 17 1.95 5.53 -6.84
N SER A 18 1.78 6.83 -6.55
CA SER A 18 1.83 7.94 -7.52
C SER A 18 3.10 8.08 -8.34
N LYS A 19 4.18 7.41 -7.92
CA LYS A 19 5.45 7.45 -8.64
C LYS A 19 5.46 6.34 -9.70
N PHE A 20 6.51 5.53 -9.69
CA PHE A 20 6.77 4.53 -10.71
C PHE A 20 5.76 3.37 -10.76
N ILE A 21 4.91 3.19 -9.73
CA ILE A 21 3.92 2.10 -9.70
C ILE A 21 2.71 2.44 -10.59
N SER A 22 2.04 3.59 -10.38
CA SER A 22 1.03 4.06 -11.35
C SER A 22 1.72 4.41 -12.68
N GLY A 23 2.82 5.18 -12.63
CA GLY A 23 3.61 5.59 -13.78
C GLY A 23 2.92 6.64 -14.67
N GLY A 24 1.63 6.92 -14.46
CA GLY A 24 0.81 7.81 -15.29
C GLY A 24 0.68 9.25 -14.78
N SER A 25 1.14 9.54 -13.56
CA SER A 25 0.92 10.84 -12.88
C SER A 25 -0.56 11.22 -12.72
N ASP A 26 -1.43 10.21 -12.70
CA ASP A 26 -2.90 10.29 -12.69
C ASP A 26 -3.52 9.77 -11.39
N VAL A 27 -2.73 9.10 -10.56
CA VAL A 27 -3.16 8.50 -9.29
C VAL A 27 -2.42 9.10 -8.11
N ILE A 28 -3.15 9.59 -7.11
CA ILE A 28 -2.61 9.94 -5.79
C ILE A 28 -2.93 8.82 -4.81
N ALA A 29 -1.91 8.04 -4.44
CA ALA A 29 -2.09 6.86 -3.60
C ALA A 29 -0.80 6.46 -2.86
N GLY A 30 -0.99 5.72 -1.78
CA GLY A 30 0.07 5.07 -1.01
C GLY A 30 -0.33 3.64 -0.68
N ALA A 31 0.68 2.79 -0.44
CA ALA A 31 0.47 1.44 0.04
C ALA A 31 1.43 1.12 1.17
N VAL A 32 0.95 0.37 2.16
CA VAL A 32 1.69 -0.04 3.35
C VAL A 32 1.62 -1.56 3.44
N TYR A 33 2.77 -2.21 3.53
CA TYR A 33 2.91 -3.65 3.66
C TYR A 33 3.62 -3.94 4.98
N GLY A 34 3.16 -4.98 5.67
CA GLY A 34 3.71 -5.41 6.94
C GLY A 34 2.94 -6.61 7.47
N PRO A 35 3.22 -7.03 8.71
CA PRO A 35 2.49 -8.13 9.33
C PRO A 35 1.00 -7.79 9.49
N ALA A 36 0.15 -8.83 9.46
CA ALA A 36 -1.29 -8.66 9.61
C ALA A 36 -1.67 -7.91 10.91
N SER A 37 -0.90 -8.09 11.99
CA SER A 37 -1.09 -7.36 13.24
C SER A 37 -0.94 -5.84 13.10
N LEU A 38 -0.01 -5.38 12.25
CA LEU A 38 0.17 -3.97 11.94
C LEU A 38 -0.99 -3.43 11.11
N VAL A 39 -1.36 -4.14 10.03
CA VAL A 39 -2.46 -3.69 9.16
C VAL A 39 -3.79 -3.66 9.93
N ASN A 40 -4.04 -4.67 10.77
CA ASN A 40 -5.24 -4.74 11.59
C ASN A 40 -5.29 -3.63 12.65
N SER A 41 -4.16 -3.25 13.25
CA SER A 41 -4.15 -2.14 14.22
C SER A 41 -4.44 -0.79 13.55
N MET A 42 -4.03 -0.61 12.29
CA MET A 42 -4.38 0.57 11.50
C MET A 42 -5.86 0.60 11.10
N MET A 43 -6.51 -0.57 10.98
CA MET A 43 -7.95 -0.73 10.68
C MET A 43 -8.86 -0.73 11.91
N ASP A 44 -8.32 -0.57 13.13
CA ASP A 44 -9.14 -0.53 14.35
C ASP A 44 -10.17 0.62 14.32
N LEU A 45 -11.40 0.33 14.73
CA LEU A 45 -12.52 1.29 14.63
C LEU A 45 -12.38 2.49 15.56
N HIS A 46 -11.71 2.31 16.70
CA HIS A 46 -11.63 3.33 17.74
C HIS A 46 -10.35 4.12 17.67
N GLN A 47 -9.23 3.48 17.32
CA GLN A 47 -7.87 4.01 17.40
C GLN A 47 -7.08 3.86 16.09
N GLY A 48 -7.63 3.17 15.10
CA GLY A 48 -6.94 2.86 13.85
C GLY A 48 -6.88 4.05 12.91
N ALA A 49 -5.68 4.40 12.44
CA ALA A 49 -5.46 5.55 11.57
C ALA A 49 -6.26 5.49 10.26
N LEU A 50 -6.47 4.30 9.67
CA LEU A 50 -7.24 4.16 8.42
C LEU A 50 -8.73 4.48 8.62
N MET A 51 -9.30 4.04 9.74
CA MET A 51 -10.72 4.28 10.06
C MET A 51 -10.97 5.70 10.56
N LEU A 52 -10.05 6.27 11.34
CA LEU A 52 -10.19 7.62 11.88
C LEU A 52 -9.91 8.72 10.86
N LEU A 53 -8.90 8.53 9.99
CA LEU A 53 -8.52 9.53 8.99
C LEU A 53 -9.22 9.33 7.65
N GLY A 54 -9.93 8.20 7.47
CA GLY A 54 -10.71 7.94 6.26
C GLY A 54 -9.87 7.82 4.99
N GLN A 55 -8.63 7.34 5.11
CA GLN A 55 -7.73 7.12 3.97
C GLN A 55 -8.20 5.88 3.17
N THR A 56 -9.27 6.06 2.39
CA THR A 56 -9.85 5.03 1.52
C THR A 56 -9.58 5.35 0.05
N MET A 57 -9.51 4.30 -0.78
CA MET A 57 -9.30 4.42 -2.22
C MET A 57 -10.48 3.81 -2.97
N ASN A 58 -10.92 4.50 -4.03
CA ASN A 58 -11.90 3.95 -4.95
C ASN A 58 -11.34 2.68 -5.64
N SER A 59 -12.15 1.63 -5.75
CA SER A 59 -11.73 0.34 -6.33
C SER A 59 -11.29 0.43 -7.79
N MET A 60 -11.89 1.32 -8.60
CA MET A 60 -11.49 1.56 -10.00
C MET A 60 -10.09 2.17 -10.07
N VAL A 61 -9.76 3.07 -9.14
CA VAL A 61 -8.43 3.69 -9.04
C VAL A 61 -7.40 2.69 -8.50
N ALA A 62 -7.82 1.76 -7.64
CA ALA A 62 -6.96 0.72 -7.07
C ALA A 62 -6.60 -0.39 -8.06
N PHE A 63 -7.46 -0.65 -9.07
CA PHE A 63 -7.30 -1.76 -10.01
C PHE A 63 -5.98 -1.70 -10.77
N GLU A 64 -5.74 -0.62 -11.52
CA GLU A 64 -4.55 -0.51 -12.37
C GLU A 64 -3.22 -0.57 -11.57
N PRO A 65 -3.04 0.18 -10.46
CA PRO A 65 -1.81 0.09 -9.68
C PRO A 65 -1.59 -1.29 -9.04
N SER A 66 -2.66 -2.03 -8.71
CA SER A 66 -2.55 -3.35 -8.09
C SER A 66 -1.90 -4.39 -9.01
N GLU A 67 -2.05 -4.26 -10.34
CA GLU A 67 -1.42 -5.14 -11.32
C GLU A 67 0.08 -4.83 -11.53
N LYS A 68 0.52 -3.63 -11.13
CA LYS A 68 1.89 -3.13 -11.35
C LYS A 68 2.75 -3.16 -10.09
N ASP A 69 2.16 -3.41 -8.94
CA ASP A 69 2.84 -3.34 -7.65
C ASP A 69 3.75 -4.56 -7.41
N PRO A 70 5.08 -4.38 -7.35
CA PRO A 70 6.03 -5.48 -7.21
C PRO A 70 6.03 -6.14 -5.81
N SER A 71 5.40 -5.51 -4.82
CA SER A 71 5.31 -6.05 -3.46
C SER A 71 4.17 -7.06 -3.31
N LEU A 72 3.17 -6.99 -4.20
CA LEU A 72 2.20 -8.06 -4.44
C LEU A 72 2.88 -9.00 -5.45
N GLY A 73 3.50 -10.09 -4.97
CA GLY A 73 4.04 -11.10 -5.88
C GLY A 73 2.96 -11.74 -6.76
N PRO A 74 3.32 -12.68 -7.66
CA PRO A 74 2.32 -13.64 -8.14
C PRO A 74 1.68 -14.40 -6.98
#